data_AF-A0A1E3VWC7-F1
#
_entry.id   AF-A0A1E3VWC7-F1
#
_cell.length_a   1.000
_cell.length_b   1.000
_cell.length_c   1.000
_cell.angle_alpha   90.00
_cell.angle_beta   90.00
_cell.angle_gamma   90.00
#
_symmetry.space_group_name_H-M   'P 1'
#
loop_
_entity.id
_entity.type
_entity.pdbx_description
1 polymer ?
#
loop_
_entity_poly.entity_id
_entity_poly.type
_entity_poly.pdbx_seq_one_letter_code
_entity_poly.pdbx_strand_id
1 'polypeptide(L)'
;MGFGGRRLKALTALAVALGLLAGGTASAEGLQVPGADATAGPARKTGGGFEFRRKLSSVDNPYCAIVTYVVPDFTAEASSTQTADDRSVIVIDASILKTERAYAHFLMAHECCHHTLGHTRLTTQRLGSVGPQPFYYLRPLLKNMELDADGCAVRMLRLTDEPDAIESARIRMSRFGDEQTGAYYPTGNERAGHIERIAAEE
;
A
#
# COMPACT_ATOMS: atom_id res chain seq x y z
N MET A 1 -76.61 9.74 15.83
CA MET A 1 -77.03 10.81 14.89
C MET A 1 -76.09 11.99 15.06
N GLY A 2 -75.50 12.48 13.97
CA GLY A 2 -74.54 13.59 13.97
C GLY A 2 -73.55 13.50 12.81
N PHE A 3 -73.99 13.96 11.64
CA PHE A 3 -73.25 14.03 10.38
C PHE A 3 -72.34 15.27 10.30
N GLY A 4 -71.28 15.18 9.49
CA GLY A 4 -70.62 16.33 8.85
C GLY A 4 -69.11 16.15 8.84
N GLY A 5 -68.37 16.26 7.74
CA GLY A 5 -68.66 16.80 6.42
C GLY A 5 -67.32 17.27 5.83
N ARG A 6 -67.03 16.81 4.61
CA ARG A 6 -65.80 16.95 3.81
C ARG A 6 -65.27 18.39 3.64
N ARG A 7 -63.95 18.52 3.35
CA ARG A 7 -63.30 19.27 2.21
C ARG A 7 -61.78 19.27 2.42
N LEU A 8 -60.96 18.56 1.63
CA LEU A 8 -60.40 18.82 0.29
C LEU A 8 -59.42 20.02 0.19
N LYS A 9 -58.13 19.66 0.05
CA LYS A 9 -57.01 20.25 -0.73
C LYS A 9 -56.75 21.77 -0.72
N ALA A 10 -55.52 22.15 -0.36
CA ALA A 10 -54.70 23.09 -1.14
C ALA A 10 -53.22 23.00 -0.74
N LEU A 11 -52.35 22.84 -1.73
CA LEU A 11 -50.91 23.12 -1.67
C LEU A 11 -50.70 24.62 -1.50
N THR A 12 -49.77 25.03 -0.63
CA THR A 12 -49.10 26.33 -0.76
C THR A 12 -47.70 26.21 -0.21
N ALA A 13 -46.72 26.28 -1.11
CA ALA A 13 -45.33 26.46 -0.78
C ALA A 13 -45.14 27.89 -0.23
N LEU A 14 -44.37 28.03 0.84
CA LEU A 14 -43.80 29.31 1.24
C LEU A 14 -42.38 29.10 1.77
N ALA A 15 -41.43 29.68 1.04
CA ALA A 15 -40.01 29.72 1.34
C ALA A 15 -39.70 30.90 2.27
N VAL A 16 -39.02 30.65 3.39
CA VAL A 16 -38.33 31.60 4.29
C VAL A 16 -37.41 30.74 5.18
N ALA A 17 -36.13 30.97 5.48
CA ALA A 17 -35.16 32.01 5.18
C ALA A 17 -33.75 31.40 5.33
N LEU A 18 -32.80 32.03 4.63
CA LEU A 18 -31.37 31.99 4.89
C LEU A 18 -31.08 32.26 6.38
N GLY A 19 -30.34 31.35 7.03
CA GLY A 19 -29.73 31.57 8.34
C GLY A 19 -28.25 31.19 8.27
N LEU A 20 -27.41 32.18 7.95
CA LEU A 20 -25.98 32.15 8.22
C LEU A 20 -25.73 32.41 9.72
N LEU A 21 -24.57 31.92 10.20
CA LEU A 21 -23.91 32.11 11.50
C LEU A 21 -24.35 31.09 12.58
N ALA A 22 -23.47 30.39 13.29
CA ALA A 22 -22.09 30.68 13.63
C ALA A 22 -21.24 29.39 13.69
N GLY A 23 -19.99 29.54 13.25
CA GLY A 23 -18.95 28.51 13.29
C GLY A 23 -18.57 28.14 14.72
N GLY A 24 -18.42 26.85 14.93
CA GLY A 24 -17.96 26.28 16.18
C GLY A 24 -17.69 24.80 15.99
N THR A 25 -16.63 24.46 15.27
CA THR A 25 -16.02 23.12 15.33
C THR A 25 -14.52 23.29 15.37
N ALA A 26 -13.97 22.89 16.51
CA ALA A 26 -12.57 22.78 16.88
C ALA A 26 -11.58 22.82 15.71
N SER A 27 -10.62 23.74 15.80
CA SER A 27 -9.32 23.53 15.17
C SER A 27 -8.76 22.23 15.73
N ALA A 28 -8.75 21.18 14.91
CA ALA A 28 -7.83 20.08 15.10
C ALA A 28 -6.43 20.68 14.93
N GLU A 29 -5.73 20.91 16.02
CA GLU A 29 -4.29 21.14 15.99
C GLU A 29 -3.68 19.99 15.18
N GLY A 30 -3.05 20.33 14.05
CA GLY A 30 -2.39 19.37 13.20
C GLY A 30 -1.31 18.65 14.00
N LEU A 31 -1.53 17.38 14.28
CA LEU A 31 -0.57 16.53 14.96
C LEU A 31 0.68 16.39 14.07
N GLN A 32 1.73 17.10 14.43
CA GLN A 32 3.03 17.05 13.77
C GLN A 32 3.60 15.65 13.93
N VAL A 33 3.71 14.92 12.81
CA VAL A 33 4.49 13.67 12.75
C VAL A 33 5.94 14.06 12.48
N PRO A 34 6.89 13.78 13.39
CA PRO A 34 8.30 14.05 13.16
C PRO A 34 8.77 13.33 11.88
N GLY A 35 9.26 14.08 10.89
CA GLY A 35 9.81 13.55 9.63
C GLY A 35 8.87 13.52 8.42
N ALA A 36 7.58 13.85 8.58
CA ALA A 36 6.66 14.00 7.45
C ALA A 36 6.63 15.47 6.99
N ASP A 37 7.40 15.80 5.95
CA ASP A 37 7.30 17.10 5.29
C ASP A 37 6.01 17.16 4.48
N ALA A 38 5.03 17.93 4.97
CA ALA A 38 3.71 18.12 4.37
C ALA A 38 3.73 18.87 3.02
N THR A 39 4.92 19.20 2.48
CA THR A 39 5.10 19.94 1.22
C THR A 39 5.57 19.08 0.04
N ALA A 40 5.70 17.77 0.22
CA ALA A 40 6.19 16.87 -0.81
C ALA A 40 5.14 16.65 -1.93
N GLY A 41 5.44 17.20 -3.11
CA GLY A 41 4.69 16.96 -4.35
C GLY A 41 5.05 15.62 -5.02
N PRO A 42 4.31 15.22 -6.07
CA PRO A 42 4.34 13.86 -6.61
C PRO A 42 5.68 13.51 -7.27
N ALA A 43 6.16 12.28 -7.01
CA ALA A 43 7.33 11.71 -7.66
C ALA A 43 7.06 11.47 -9.16
N ARG A 44 7.91 12.00 -10.04
CA ARG A 44 7.76 11.85 -11.49
C ARG A 44 8.68 10.71 -11.99
N LYS A 45 8.10 9.67 -12.57
CA LYS A 45 8.83 8.52 -13.14
C LYS A 45 9.55 8.94 -14.43
N THR A 46 10.88 8.86 -14.48
CA THR A 46 11.70 9.11 -15.68
C THR A 46 12.55 7.87 -16.00
N GLY A 47 12.06 6.99 -16.89
CA GLY A 47 12.82 5.84 -17.39
C GLY A 47 12.81 4.59 -16.48
N GLY A 48 13.94 3.87 -16.46
CA GLY A 48 14.12 2.58 -15.76
C GLY A 48 14.49 2.68 -14.28
N GLY A 49 14.40 3.88 -13.69
CA GLY A 49 14.69 4.14 -12.28
C GLY A 49 13.96 5.38 -11.79
N PHE A 50 14.08 5.67 -10.49
CA PHE A 50 13.53 6.89 -9.87
C PHE A 50 14.62 7.96 -9.74
N GLU A 51 14.35 9.16 -10.27
CA GLU A 51 15.19 10.35 -10.06
C GLU A 51 14.53 11.24 -9.00
N PHE A 52 15.10 11.29 -7.80
CA PHE A 52 14.55 12.08 -6.70
C PHE A 52 15.12 13.50 -6.73
N ARG A 53 14.29 14.49 -7.09
CA ARG A 53 14.69 15.90 -7.21
C ARG A 53 14.92 16.63 -5.87
N ARG A 54 14.66 15.98 -4.73
CA ARG A 54 14.89 16.49 -3.35
C ARG A 54 15.25 15.33 -2.43
N LYS A 55 15.87 15.63 -1.27
CA LYS A 55 16.15 14.66 -0.22
C LYS A 55 14.83 14.12 0.32
N LEU A 56 14.46 12.91 -0.07
CA LEU A 56 13.30 12.22 0.48
C LEU A 56 13.51 11.94 1.97
N SER A 57 12.43 11.99 2.75
CA SER A 57 12.46 11.45 4.10
C SER A 57 12.62 9.94 4.04
N SER A 58 13.26 9.39 5.07
CA SER A 58 13.42 7.96 5.26
C SER A 58 12.77 7.53 6.57
N VAL A 59 12.39 6.26 6.63
CA VAL A 59 11.95 5.59 7.85
C VAL A 59 12.91 4.45 8.14
N ASP A 60 13.13 4.17 9.43
CA ASP A 60 13.91 3.01 9.84
C ASP A 60 13.15 1.73 9.49
N ASN A 61 13.79 0.84 8.74
CA ASN A 61 13.27 -0.48 8.43
C ASN A 61 13.94 -1.51 9.35
N PRO A 62 13.22 -2.10 10.31
CA PRO A 62 13.82 -3.02 11.27
C PRO A 62 14.21 -4.37 10.64
N TYR A 63 13.76 -4.67 9.42
CA TYR A 63 13.92 -5.97 8.78
C TYR A 63 15.20 -6.07 7.92
N CYS A 64 15.75 -4.95 7.44
CA CYS A 64 17.09 -4.91 6.85
C CYS A 64 17.66 -3.50 6.73
N ALA A 65 18.96 -3.43 6.42
CA ALA A 65 19.73 -2.18 6.28
C ALA A 65 19.49 -1.42 4.96
N ILE A 66 18.50 -1.81 4.16
CA ILE A 66 18.18 -1.12 2.90
C ILE A 66 17.42 0.16 3.23
N VAL A 67 17.84 1.28 2.65
CA VAL A 67 17.20 2.58 2.89
C VAL A 67 15.75 2.54 2.40
N THR A 68 14.82 2.77 3.32
CA THR A 68 13.39 2.90 3.02
C THR A 68 13.00 4.36 2.96
N TYR A 69 12.71 4.85 1.76
CA TYR A 69 12.21 6.19 1.53
C TYR A 69 10.70 6.26 1.69
N VAL A 70 10.24 7.38 2.24
CA VAL A 70 8.81 7.69 2.39
C VAL A 70 8.40 8.65 1.28
N VAL A 71 7.40 8.26 0.50
CA VAL A 71 6.90 9.06 -0.63
C VAL A 71 5.40 9.30 -0.44
N PRO A 72 4.94 10.56 -0.41
CA PRO A 72 3.51 10.85 -0.38
C PRO A 72 2.83 10.55 -1.71
N ASP A 73 1.56 10.13 -1.63
CA ASP A 73 0.70 9.82 -2.77
C ASP A 73 1.35 8.85 -3.76
N PHE A 74 2.09 7.87 -3.23
CA PHE A 74 2.71 6.84 -4.04
C PHE A 74 1.62 5.94 -4.59
N THR A 75 1.62 5.74 -5.92
CA THR A 75 0.55 4.99 -6.60
C THR A 75 0.56 3.50 -6.26
N ALA A 76 1.66 3.00 -5.69
CA ALA A 76 1.76 1.68 -5.10
C ALA A 76 1.86 1.81 -3.57
N GLU A 77 1.58 0.74 -2.86
CA GLU A 77 1.65 0.73 -1.38
C GLU A 77 3.10 0.73 -0.89
N ALA A 78 3.94 -0.10 -1.51
CA ALA A 78 5.38 -0.11 -1.34
C ALA A 78 6.05 -0.66 -2.62
N SER A 79 7.37 -0.52 -2.73
CA SER A 79 8.15 -1.09 -3.83
C SER A 79 9.63 -1.21 -3.50
N SER A 80 10.20 -2.36 -3.82
CA SER A 80 11.64 -2.61 -3.87
C SER A 80 12.19 -2.33 -5.25
N THR A 81 13.20 -1.48 -5.33
CA THR A 81 13.77 -1.09 -6.61
C THR A 81 15.24 -0.69 -6.46
N GLN A 82 15.86 -0.31 -7.57
CA GLN A 82 17.21 0.22 -7.61
C GLN A 82 17.19 1.67 -8.10
N THR A 83 18.09 2.47 -7.54
CA THR A 83 18.40 3.81 -8.05
C THR A 83 19.14 3.73 -9.38
N ALA A 84 19.28 4.86 -10.08
CA ALA A 84 20.00 4.91 -11.36
C ALA A 84 21.49 4.53 -11.23
N ASP A 85 22.05 4.60 -10.03
CA ASP A 85 23.40 4.19 -9.67
C ASP A 85 23.44 2.79 -9.01
N ASP A 86 22.46 1.93 -9.33
CA ASP A 86 22.35 0.52 -8.91
C ASP A 86 22.27 0.27 -7.39
N ARG A 87 22.03 1.31 -6.57
CA ARG A 87 21.80 1.10 -5.13
C ARG A 87 20.39 0.60 -4.88
N SER A 88 20.26 -0.49 -4.13
CA SER A 88 19.00 -1.00 -3.61
C SER A 88 18.31 0.01 -2.71
N VAL A 89 17.02 0.22 -2.95
CA VAL A 89 16.15 1.10 -2.16
C VAL A 89 14.78 0.46 -2.00
N ILE A 90 14.10 0.82 -0.92
CA ILE A 90 12.69 0.53 -0.70
C ILE A 90 11.95 1.87 -0.70
N VAL A 91 10.76 1.91 -1.29
CA VAL A 91 9.85 3.05 -1.25
C VAL A 91 8.56 2.59 -0.59
N ILE A 92 8.03 3.36 0.35
CA ILE A 92 6.75 3.10 0.99
C ILE A 92 5.89 4.36 0.95
N ASP A 93 4.58 4.17 0.73
CA ASP A 93 3.64 5.27 0.75
C ASP A 93 3.51 5.86 2.16
N ALA A 94 3.52 7.20 2.23
CA ALA A 94 3.45 7.93 3.49
C ALA A 94 2.12 7.71 4.25
N SER A 95 1.01 7.46 3.54
CA SER A 95 -0.31 7.28 4.17
C SER A 95 -0.38 5.97 4.93
N ILE A 96 0.20 4.88 4.41
CA ILE A 96 0.16 3.55 5.02
C ILE A 96 0.90 3.54 6.37
N LEU A 97 2.06 4.20 6.43
CA LEU A 97 2.80 4.39 7.69
C LEU A 97 1.97 5.12 8.75
N LYS A 98 1.02 5.97 8.33
CA LYS A 98 0.19 6.79 9.20
C LYS A 98 -1.08 6.07 9.65
N THR A 99 -1.74 5.34 8.76
CA THR A 99 -3.09 4.79 8.98
C THR A 99 -3.12 3.30 9.22
N GLU A 100 -2.13 2.55 8.74
CA GLU A 100 -2.13 1.08 8.73
C GLU A 100 -0.78 0.54 9.21
N ARG A 101 -0.35 0.93 10.43
CA ARG A 101 1.00 0.64 10.95
C ARG A 101 1.41 -0.84 10.89
N ALA A 102 0.53 -1.75 11.31
CA ALA A 102 0.82 -3.19 11.27
C ALA A 102 1.04 -3.68 9.83
N TYR A 103 0.22 -3.21 8.88
CA TYR A 103 0.41 -3.53 7.47
C TYR A 103 1.68 -2.89 6.90
N ALA A 104 2.03 -1.68 7.32
CA ALA A 104 3.27 -1.02 6.92
C ALA A 104 4.51 -1.84 7.31
N HIS A 105 4.49 -2.46 8.48
CA HIS A 105 5.53 -3.38 8.95
C HIS A 105 5.63 -4.61 8.04
N PHE A 106 4.49 -5.21 7.66
CA PHE A 106 4.50 -6.29 6.68
C PHE A 106 5.09 -5.86 5.33
N LEU A 107 4.68 -4.71 4.79
CA LEU A 107 5.24 -4.19 3.54
C LEU A 107 6.75 -3.98 3.63
N MET A 108 7.25 -3.39 4.72
CA MET A 108 8.69 -3.19 4.91
C MET A 108 9.47 -4.51 4.96
N ALA A 109 8.92 -5.55 5.59
CA ALA A 109 9.50 -6.90 5.60
C ALA A 109 9.42 -7.57 4.22
N HIS A 110 8.29 -7.46 3.55
CA HIS A 110 8.05 -8.00 2.21
C HIS A 110 9.00 -7.41 1.17
N GLU A 111 9.14 -6.09 1.14
CA GLU A 111 10.08 -5.41 0.26
C GLU A 111 11.53 -5.76 0.59
N CYS A 112 11.86 -5.91 1.87
CA CYS A 112 13.17 -6.41 2.26
C CYS A 112 13.48 -7.81 1.68
N CYS A 113 12.49 -8.70 1.65
CA CYS A 113 12.62 -10.02 1.04
C CYS A 113 12.87 -9.96 -0.45
N HIS A 114 12.22 -9.05 -1.19
CA HIS A 114 12.49 -8.89 -2.62
C HIS A 114 13.96 -8.59 -2.91
N HIS A 115 14.62 -7.80 -2.08
CA HIS A 115 16.07 -7.58 -2.23
C HIS A 115 16.89 -8.80 -1.80
N THR A 116 16.60 -9.36 -0.64
CA THR A 116 17.38 -10.48 -0.06
C THR A 116 17.32 -11.74 -0.93
N LEU A 117 16.17 -12.00 -1.56
CA LEU A 117 15.95 -13.11 -2.49
C LEU A 117 16.42 -12.80 -3.92
N GLY A 118 16.91 -11.58 -4.19
CA GLY A 118 17.42 -11.18 -5.51
C GLY A 118 16.33 -10.89 -6.55
N HIS A 119 15.06 -10.76 -6.13
CA HIS A 119 13.92 -10.48 -7.00
C HIS A 119 14.07 -9.15 -7.76
N THR A 120 14.63 -8.12 -7.13
CA THR A 120 14.81 -6.80 -7.75
C THR A 120 15.84 -6.79 -8.88
N ARG A 121 16.92 -7.58 -8.76
CA ARG A 121 17.88 -7.80 -9.84
C ARG A 121 17.25 -8.57 -10.99
N LEU A 122 16.39 -9.54 -10.65
CA LEU A 122 15.44 -10.28 -11.48
C LEU A 122 14.79 -9.43 -12.58
N THR A 123 14.22 -8.32 -12.12
CA THR A 123 13.29 -7.49 -12.91
C THR A 123 13.92 -6.22 -13.44
N THR A 124 15.07 -5.80 -12.90
CA THR A 124 15.79 -4.58 -13.33
C THR A 124 16.82 -4.84 -14.41
N GLN A 125 17.45 -6.03 -14.44
CA GLN A 125 18.27 -6.41 -15.58
C GLN A 125 17.35 -6.48 -16.80
N ARG A 126 17.52 -5.53 -17.74
CA ARG A 126 16.94 -5.65 -19.07
C ARG A 126 17.25 -7.08 -19.52
N LEU A 127 16.21 -7.86 -19.81
CA LEU A 127 16.28 -9.14 -20.53
C LEU A 127 16.81 -8.88 -21.94
N GLY A 128 17.96 -8.23 -22.05
CA GLY A 128 18.66 -7.92 -23.26
C GLY A 128 18.90 -9.25 -23.95
N SER A 129 18.36 -9.37 -25.16
CA SER A 129 18.42 -10.52 -26.06
C SER A 129 17.20 -11.45 -26.10
N VAL A 130 16.18 -11.31 -25.24
CA VAL A 130 14.99 -12.17 -25.37
C VAL A 130 13.97 -11.44 -26.24
N GLY A 131 13.60 -12.02 -27.40
CA GLY A 131 12.65 -11.46 -28.38
C GLY A 131 11.23 -11.23 -27.80
N PRO A 132 10.12 -11.28 -28.55
CA PRO A 132 8.77 -11.07 -28.00
C PRO A 132 8.25 -12.20 -27.06
N GLN A 133 9.06 -13.21 -26.77
CA GLN A 133 8.74 -14.40 -25.96
C GLN A 133 8.93 -14.32 -24.41
N PRO A 134 9.55 -13.30 -23.76
CA PRO A 134 9.83 -13.33 -22.33
C PRO A 134 8.55 -13.24 -21.49
N PHE A 135 7.46 -12.69 -22.03
CA PHE A 135 6.22 -12.46 -21.28
C PHE A 135 5.54 -13.74 -20.78
N TYR A 136 5.65 -14.88 -21.48
CA TYR A 136 5.07 -16.15 -21.01
C TYR A 136 5.85 -16.75 -19.84
N TYR A 137 7.17 -16.58 -19.81
CA TYR A 137 8.03 -17.07 -18.73
C TYR A 137 7.99 -16.16 -17.50
N LEU A 138 7.68 -14.87 -17.68
CA LEU A 138 7.62 -13.91 -16.58
C LEU A 138 6.42 -14.12 -15.65
N ARG A 139 5.27 -14.58 -16.15
CA ARG A 139 4.06 -14.75 -15.31
C ARG A 139 4.26 -15.72 -14.13
N PRO A 140 4.71 -16.97 -14.34
CA PRO A 140 4.96 -17.87 -13.21
C PRO A 140 6.10 -17.36 -12.32
N LEU A 141 7.10 -16.70 -12.89
CA LEU A 141 8.20 -16.12 -12.12
C LEU A 141 7.71 -15.00 -11.18
N LEU A 142 6.95 -14.03 -11.68
CA LEU A 142 6.40 -12.93 -10.88
C LEU A 142 5.46 -13.47 -9.79
N LYS A 143 4.62 -14.47 -10.11
CA LYS A 143 3.78 -15.14 -9.12
C LYS A 143 4.62 -15.73 -7.97
N ASN A 144 5.64 -16.50 -8.30
CA ASN A 144 6.47 -17.16 -7.28
C ASN A 144 7.27 -16.13 -6.47
N MET A 145 7.78 -15.07 -7.10
CA MET A 145 8.51 -14.03 -6.40
C MET A 145 7.67 -13.35 -5.30
N GLU A 146 6.40 -13.08 -5.56
CA GLU A 146 5.50 -12.50 -4.55
C GLU A 146 5.21 -13.47 -3.40
N LEU A 147 4.97 -14.76 -3.70
CA LEU A 147 4.74 -15.77 -2.67
C LEU A 147 6.01 -16.04 -1.83
N ASP A 148 7.17 -16.11 -2.47
CA ASP A 148 8.45 -16.25 -1.78
C ASP A 148 8.73 -15.05 -0.87
N ALA A 149 8.42 -13.83 -1.33
CA ALA A 149 8.54 -12.61 -0.53
C ALA A 149 7.54 -12.60 0.65
N ASP A 150 6.29 -13.01 0.45
CA ASP A 150 5.30 -13.18 1.52
C ASP A 150 5.79 -14.16 2.59
N GLY A 151 6.26 -15.35 2.18
CA GLY A 151 6.75 -16.36 3.11
C GLY A 151 7.99 -15.92 3.87
N CYS A 152 8.92 -15.25 3.19
CA CYS A 152 10.09 -14.66 3.84
C CYS A 152 9.70 -13.57 4.85
N ALA A 153 8.72 -12.70 4.51
CA ALA A 153 8.24 -11.66 5.40
C ALA A 153 7.58 -12.23 6.65
N VAL A 154 6.70 -13.23 6.50
CA VAL A 154 6.06 -13.92 7.62
C VAL A 154 7.11 -14.51 8.58
N ARG A 155 8.15 -15.17 8.05
CA ARG A 155 9.23 -15.70 8.89
C ARG A 155 9.99 -14.60 9.63
N MET A 156 10.29 -13.46 8.97
CA MET A 156 10.94 -12.34 9.65
C MET A 156 10.05 -11.74 10.75
N LEU A 157 8.77 -11.54 10.48
CA LEU A 157 7.81 -10.98 11.45
C LEU A 157 7.58 -11.92 12.64
N ARG A 158 7.66 -13.23 12.44
CA ARG A 158 7.65 -14.20 13.55
C ARG A 158 8.89 -14.07 14.44
N LEU A 159 10.07 -13.88 13.83
CA LEU A 159 11.32 -13.68 14.58
C LEU A 159 11.33 -12.35 15.37
N THR A 160 10.56 -11.35 14.93
CA THR A 160 10.41 -10.07 15.64
C THR A 160 9.17 -9.99 16.53
N ASP A 161 8.43 -11.10 16.68
CA ASP A 161 7.20 -11.21 17.49
C ASP A 161 6.10 -10.21 17.08
N GLU A 162 5.80 -10.15 15.78
CA GLU A 162 4.84 -9.20 15.18
C GLU A 162 3.64 -9.90 14.52
N PRO A 163 2.80 -10.63 15.28
CA PRO A 163 1.66 -11.36 14.74
C PRO A 163 0.60 -10.43 14.11
N ASP A 164 0.45 -9.21 14.63
CA ASP A 164 -0.50 -8.22 14.10
C ASP A 164 -0.16 -7.80 12.66
N ALA A 165 1.14 -7.74 12.31
CA ALA A 165 1.57 -7.42 10.95
C ALA A 165 1.22 -8.54 9.98
N ILE A 166 1.42 -9.80 10.41
CA ILE A 166 1.06 -11.00 9.65
C ILE A 166 -0.46 -11.04 9.40
N GLU A 167 -1.25 -10.84 10.45
CA GLU A 167 -2.72 -10.86 10.32
C GLU A 167 -3.25 -9.68 9.49
N SER A 168 -2.68 -8.49 9.67
CA SER A 168 -3.06 -7.33 8.88
C SER A 168 -2.79 -7.54 7.38
N ALA A 169 -1.68 -8.21 7.04
CA ALA A 169 -1.38 -8.59 5.66
C ALA A 169 -2.35 -9.62 5.11
N ARG A 170 -2.66 -10.68 5.86
CA ARG A 170 -3.65 -11.69 5.47
C ARG A 170 -5.02 -11.05 5.18
N ILE A 171 -5.47 -10.16 6.07
CA ILE A 171 -6.71 -9.40 5.88
C ILE A 171 -6.61 -8.49 4.65
N ARG A 172 -5.49 -7.78 4.45
CA ARG A 172 -5.32 -6.91 3.28
C ARG A 172 -5.37 -7.70 1.97
N MET A 173 -4.66 -8.82 1.89
CA MET A 173 -4.64 -9.66 0.69
C MET A 173 -6.01 -10.27 0.40
N SER A 174 -6.73 -10.75 1.42
CA SER A 174 -8.07 -11.33 1.22
C SER A 174 -9.10 -10.33 0.68
N ARG A 175 -8.91 -9.00 0.87
CA ARG A 175 -9.78 -7.97 0.29
C ARG A 175 -9.70 -7.90 -1.24
N PHE A 176 -8.59 -8.33 -1.84
CA PHE A 176 -8.49 -8.46 -3.30
C PHE A 176 -9.26 -9.67 -3.84
N GLY A 177 -9.61 -10.64 -2.97
CA GLY A 177 -10.37 -11.82 -3.38
C GLY A 177 -9.66 -12.61 -4.49
N ASP A 178 -10.40 -12.94 -5.54
CA ASP A 178 -9.86 -13.67 -6.70
C ASP A 178 -9.15 -12.76 -7.72
N GLU A 179 -9.05 -11.45 -7.45
CA GLU A 179 -8.32 -10.51 -8.30
C GLU A 179 -6.81 -10.59 -8.04
N GLN A 180 -6.01 -10.35 -9.08
CA GLN A 180 -4.55 -10.26 -8.97
C GLN A 180 -4.14 -8.99 -8.21
N THR A 181 -3.16 -9.11 -7.32
CA THR A 181 -2.63 -7.98 -6.53
C THR A 181 -1.68 -7.06 -7.32
N GLY A 182 -1.45 -7.39 -8.59
CA GLY A 182 -0.58 -6.71 -9.53
C GLY A 182 -0.61 -7.44 -10.87
N ALA A 183 -0.03 -6.85 -11.92
CA ALA A 183 -0.01 -7.48 -13.24
C ALA A 183 0.74 -8.83 -13.18
N TYR A 184 -0.01 -9.92 -13.35
CA TYR A 184 0.50 -11.30 -13.30
C TYR A 184 0.93 -11.81 -11.91
N TYR A 185 0.58 -11.07 -10.86
CA TYR A 185 0.81 -11.47 -9.48
C TYR A 185 -0.22 -12.54 -9.04
N PRO A 186 0.00 -13.26 -7.92
CA PRO A 186 -1.01 -14.15 -7.39
C PRO A 186 -2.27 -13.37 -7.00
N THR A 187 -3.40 -14.08 -6.90
CA THR A 187 -4.64 -13.47 -6.41
C THR A 187 -4.53 -13.10 -4.92
N GLY A 188 -5.42 -12.22 -4.47
CA GLY A 188 -5.55 -11.90 -3.05
C GLY A 188 -5.73 -13.13 -2.17
N ASN A 189 -6.65 -14.01 -2.55
CA ASN A 189 -6.93 -15.27 -1.86
C ASN A 189 -5.74 -16.23 -1.86
N GLU A 190 -5.00 -16.31 -2.97
CA GLU A 190 -3.78 -17.12 -3.04
C GLU A 190 -2.71 -16.62 -2.06
N ARG A 191 -2.48 -15.30 -2.02
CA ARG A 191 -1.51 -14.70 -1.08
C ARG A 191 -1.96 -14.82 0.37
N ALA A 192 -3.23 -14.53 0.67
CA ALA A 192 -3.78 -14.64 2.02
C ALA A 192 -3.66 -16.07 2.57
N GLY A 193 -4.05 -17.07 1.78
CA GLY A 193 -3.92 -18.48 2.19
C GLY A 193 -2.46 -18.93 2.30
N HIS A 194 -1.56 -18.38 1.48
CA HIS A 194 -0.13 -18.63 1.59
C HIS A 194 0.46 -18.08 2.89
N ILE A 195 0.15 -16.82 3.22
CA ILE A 195 0.55 -16.14 4.46
C ILE A 195 0.05 -16.94 5.67
N GLU A 196 -1.22 -17.31 5.69
CA GLU A 196 -1.83 -18.09 6.78
C GLU A 196 -1.13 -19.44 6.98
N ARG A 197 -0.85 -20.16 5.89
CA ARG A 197 -0.17 -21.45 5.96
C ARG A 197 1.23 -21.33 6.56
N ILE A 198 2.03 -20.35 6.12
CA ILE A 198 3.40 -20.16 6.63
C ILE A 198 3.38 -19.66 8.07
N ALA A 199 2.40 -18.84 8.44
CA ALA A 199 2.24 -18.39 9.82
C ALA A 199 1.97 -19.56 10.78
N ALA A 200 1.35 -20.64 10.29
CA ALA A 200 1.08 -21.86 11.04
C ALA A 200 2.22 -22.90 11.04
N GLU A 201 3.29 -22.69 10.27
CA GLU A 201 4.48 -23.56 10.32
C GLU A 201 5.21 -23.36 11.67
N GLU A 202 5.88 -24.38 12.19
CA GLU A 202 6.67 -24.28 13.45
C GLU A 202 8.05 -23.66 13.20
#